data_AF-A0A0R3Q530-F1
#
_entry.id   AF-A0A0R3Q530-F1
#
_cell.length_a   1.000
_cell.length_b   1.000
_cell.length_c   1.000
_cell.angle_alpha   90.00
_cell.angle_beta   90.00
_cell.angle_gamma   90.00
#
_symmetry.space_group_name_H-M   'P 1'
#
loop_
_entity.id
_entity.type
_entity.pdbx_description
1 polymer ?
#
loop_
_entity_poly.entity_id
_entity_poly.type
_entity_poly.pdbx_seq_one_letter_code
_entity_poly.pdbx_strand_id
1 'polypeptide(L)'
;MSFFIRNRSNHGSDTNIKNKLKRKLAVPKLSKRKAKFVNEDISSDEEDLLYDNDGKFVENESEEERYEDVQEVAYRKAKQLLDDLQAEQQNEEGESYDNEVITHRLRDDALSKVATLHRKVAEEVRLSGTAIQYKAHRYSTVAVVISHDGRYVVSCSKDATVAKCKFIR
;
A
#
# COMPACT_ATOMS: atom_id res chain seq x y z
N MET A 1 38.79 -8.42 13.83
CA MET A 1 38.70 -9.52 12.84
C MET A 1 38.77 -8.91 11.45
N SER A 2 39.89 -9.08 10.76
CA SER A 2 40.19 -8.49 9.45
C SER A 2 39.75 -9.42 8.32
N PHE A 3 38.83 -8.96 7.48
CA PHE A 3 38.42 -9.64 6.26
C PHE A 3 39.21 -9.06 5.08
N PHE A 4 40.21 -9.79 4.58
CA PHE A 4 40.97 -9.42 3.40
C PHE A 4 40.21 -9.83 2.12
N ILE A 5 39.93 -8.86 1.25
CA ILE A 5 39.50 -9.09 -0.13
C ILE A 5 40.76 -9.37 -0.95
N ARG A 6 40.93 -10.59 -1.46
CA ARG A 6 41.97 -10.91 -2.43
C ARG A 6 41.46 -10.63 -3.84
N ASN A 7 41.90 -9.50 -4.39
CA ASN A 7 41.81 -9.22 -5.83
C ASN A 7 42.88 -10.06 -6.56
N ARG A 8 42.48 -10.92 -7.49
CA ARG A 8 43.37 -11.51 -8.49
C ARG A 8 42.84 -11.16 -9.87
N SER A 9 43.40 -10.12 -10.46
CA SER A 9 43.38 -9.90 -11.90
C SER A 9 44.39 -10.84 -12.56
N ASN A 10 43.97 -11.62 -13.54
CA ASN A 10 44.81 -11.92 -14.70
C ASN A 10 43.95 -12.26 -15.92
N HIS A 11 44.47 -11.77 -17.04
CA HIS A 11 43.92 -11.55 -18.36
C HIS A 11 43.84 -12.86 -19.19
N GLY A 12 42.78 -13.04 -19.98
CA GLY A 12 42.71 -14.09 -21.01
C GLY A 12 41.38 -14.06 -21.78
N SER A 13 41.48 -13.95 -23.10
CA SER A 13 40.51 -13.56 -24.14
C SER A 13 39.26 -14.43 -24.37
N ASP A 14 38.18 -13.72 -24.76
CA ASP A 14 37.07 -14.05 -25.66
C ASP A 14 36.70 -15.51 -25.97
N THR A 15 35.43 -15.85 -25.72
CA THR A 15 34.51 -16.35 -26.76
C THR A 15 33.05 -16.08 -26.39
N ASN A 16 32.30 -15.57 -27.36
CA ASN A 16 30.86 -15.35 -27.36
C ASN A 16 30.07 -16.60 -26.92
N ILE A 17 29.36 -16.53 -25.80
CA ILE A 17 28.26 -17.47 -25.50
C ILE A 17 27.02 -16.66 -25.08
N LYS A 18 26.18 -16.38 -26.06
CA LYS A 18 24.81 -15.88 -25.89
C LYS A 18 23.94 -17.01 -25.31
N ASN A 19 23.82 -17.11 -23.99
CA ASN A 19 22.84 -18.00 -23.36
C ASN A 19 21.73 -17.22 -22.65
N LYS A 20 20.56 -17.29 -23.28
CA LYS A 20 19.25 -16.79 -22.88
C LYS A 20 18.87 -17.32 -21.49
N LEU A 21 18.92 -16.47 -20.46
CA LEU A 21 18.28 -16.76 -19.17
C LEU A 21 16.75 -16.53 -19.29
N LYS A 22 16.07 -17.46 -19.96
CA LYS A 22 14.61 -17.61 -19.81
C LYS A 22 14.35 -18.25 -18.45
N ARG A 23 14.11 -17.42 -17.42
CA ARG A 23 13.53 -17.89 -16.15
C ARG A 23 12.12 -18.40 -16.45
N LYS A 24 11.97 -19.72 -16.60
CA LYS A 24 10.66 -20.37 -16.53
C LYS A 24 10.21 -20.30 -15.08
N LEU A 25 9.15 -19.54 -14.80
CA LEU A 25 8.42 -19.61 -13.55
C LEU A 25 7.85 -21.04 -13.45
N ALA A 26 8.47 -21.86 -12.60
CA ALA A 26 7.91 -23.15 -12.24
C ALA A 26 6.71 -22.89 -11.33
N VAL A 27 5.51 -23.01 -11.89
CA VAL A 27 4.26 -23.02 -11.12
C VAL A 27 4.31 -24.23 -10.19
N PRO A 28 4.19 -24.06 -8.85
CA PRO A 28 4.11 -25.19 -7.95
C PRO A 28 2.80 -25.96 -8.22
N LYS A 29 2.93 -27.26 -8.51
CA LYS A 29 1.79 -28.18 -8.68
C LYS A 29 1.08 -28.34 -7.35
N LEU A 30 0.02 -27.57 -7.12
CA LEU A 30 -0.90 -27.75 -6.01
C LEU A 30 -1.60 -29.12 -6.16
N SER A 31 -1.34 -30.02 -5.23
CA SER A 31 -2.02 -31.32 -5.15
C SER A 31 -3.50 -31.08 -4.89
N LYS A 32 -4.36 -31.52 -5.82
CA LYS A 32 -5.81 -31.43 -5.71
C LYS A 32 -6.31 -32.31 -4.56
N ARG A 33 -6.43 -31.77 -3.36
CA ARG A 33 -7.33 -32.34 -2.34
C ARG A 33 -8.74 -31.91 -2.72
N LYS A 34 -9.50 -32.83 -3.35
CA LYS A 34 -10.94 -32.70 -3.55
C LYS A 34 -11.58 -32.61 -2.16
N ALA A 35 -11.93 -31.40 -1.73
CA ALA A 35 -12.95 -31.23 -0.70
C ALA A 35 -14.28 -31.67 -1.33
N LYS A 36 -14.94 -32.66 -0.73
CA LYS A 36 -16.33 -33.00 -1.04
C LYS A 36 -17.17 -31.81 -0.57
N PHE A 37 -17.56 -30.93 -1.49
CA PHE A 37 -18.72 -30.09 -1.26
C PHE A 37 -19.93 -31.02 -1.34
N VAL A 38 -20.58 -31.21 -0.20
CA VAL A 38 -21.94 -31.74 -0.14
C VAL A 38 -22.80 -30.61 -0.70
N ASN A 39 -23.40 -30.81 -1.87
CA ASN A 39 -24.46 -29.95 -2.37
C ASN A 39 -25.64 -30.13 -1.43
N GLU A 40 -25.77 -29.25 -0.44
CA GLU A 40 -27.05 -28.97 0.19
C GLU A 40 -27.67 -27.86 -0.64
N ASP A 41 -28.70 -28.21 -1.41
CA ASP A 41 -29.52 -27.26 -2.14
C ASP A 41 -30.07 -26.22 -1.15
N ILE A 42 -29.73 -24.96 -1.33
CA ILE A 42 -30.32 -23.85 -0.57
C ILE A 42 -31.70 -23.63 -1.20
N SER A 43 -32.75 -24.02 -0.48
CA SER A 43 -34.12 -23.65 -0.81
C SER A 43 -34.24 -22.13 -0.75
N SER A 44 -34.55 -21.50 -1.89
CA SER A 44 -34.89 -20.08 -1.97
C SER A 44 -36.26 -19.89 -1.32
N ASP A 45 -36.26 -19.63 -0.02
CA ASP A 45 -37.45 -19.36 0.77
C ASP A 45 -37.84 -17.87 0.60
N GLU A 46 -38.82 -17.66 -0.28
CA GLU A 46 -39.93 -16.71 -0.16
C GLU A 46 -39.59 -15.23 0.11
N GLU A 47 -39.56 -14.44 -0.96
CA GLU A 47 -39.66 -12.97 -0.90
C GLU A 47 -40.98 -12.58 -0.22
N ASP A 48 -40.88 -11.88 0.92
CA ASP A 48 -42.02 -11.34 1.67
C ASP A 48 -42.61 -10.15 0.88
N LEU A 49 -43.43 -10.47 -0.13
CA LEU A 49 -44.07 -9.49 -1.00
C LEU A 49 -45.20 -8.80 -0.25
N LEU A 50 -44.97 -7.56 0.19
CA LEU A 50 -46.01 -6.68 0.70
C LEU A 50 -46.89 -6.18 -0.45
N TYR A 51 -48.09 -6.76 -0.57
CA TYR A 51 -49.17 -6.24 -1.39
C TYR A 51 -49.96 -5.19 -0.60
N ASP A 52 -50.31 -4.08 -1.24
CA ASP A 52 -51.29 -3.15 -0.64
C ASP A 52 -52.70 -3.78 -0.67
N ASN A 53 -53.61 -3.23 0.12
CA ASN A 53 -54.98 -3.75 0.32
C ASN A 53 -55.83 -3.78 -0.98
N ASP A 54 -55.37 -3.17 -2.07
CA ASP A 54 -55.96 -3.19 -3.41
C ASP A 54 -55.31 -4.23 -4.35
N GLY A 55 -54.40 -5.07 -3.84
CA GLY A 55 -53.77 -6.15 -4.59
C GLY A 55 -52.71 -5.67 -5.59
N LYS A 56 -52.29 -4.40 -5.52
CA LYS A 56 -51.19 -3.88 -6.34
C LYS A 56 -49.86 -4.17 -5.66
N PHE A 57 -48.90 -4.65 -6.45
CA PHE A 57 -47.52 -4.85 -6.01
C PHE A 57 -46.91 -3.50 -5.63
N VAL A 58 -46.56 -3.32 -4.36
CA VAL A 58 -45.78 -2.17 -3.90
C VAL A 58 -44.33 -2.54 -4.14
N GLU A 59 -43.76 -2.04 -5.24
CA GLU A 59 -42.30 -1.88 -5.31
C GLU A 59 -41.95 -0.90 -4.19
N ASN A 60 -41.46 -1.42 -3.07
CA ASN A 60 -40.58 -0.61 -2.24
C ASN A 60 -39.47 -0.18 -3.20
N GLU A 61 -39.44 1.10 -3.58
CA GLU A 61 -38.26 1.77 -4.14
C GLU A 61 -37.15 1.49 -3.13
N SER A 62 -36.49 0.37 -3.38
CA SER A 62 -35.55 -0.22 -2.45
C SER A 62 -34.43 0.80 -2.43
N GLU A 63 -34.13 1.32 -1.24
CA GLU A 63 -32.83 1.91 -0.95
C GLU A 63 -31.78 0.84 -1.24
N GLU A 64 -31.43 0.74 -2.52
CA GLU A 64 -30.09 0.65 -3.05
C GLU A 64 -29.07 -0.03 -2.14
N GLU A 65 -29.36 -1.25 -1.68
CA GLU A 65 -28.36 -2.30 -1.45
C GLU A 65 -27.76 -2.69 -2.82
N ARG A 66 -27.18 -1.70 -3.52
CA ARG A 66 -26.18 -1.98 -4.55
C ARG A 66 -25.04 -2.63 -3.80
N TYR A 67 -24.91 -3.95 -3.95
CA TYR A 67 -23.63 -4.61 -3.80
C TYR A 67 -22.65 -3.91 -4.75
N GLU A 68 -21.97 -2.87 -4.27
CA GLU A 68 -21.00 -2.12 -5.07
C GLU A 68 -19.88 -3.11 -5.41
N ASP A 69 -19.75 -3.46 -6.69
CA ASP A 69 -18.64 -4.27 -7.15
C ASP A 69 -17.33 -3.56 -6.79
N VAL A 70 -16.28 -4.33 -6.48
CA VAL A 70 -14.96 -3.78 -6.12
C VAL A 70 -14.46 -2.83 -7.21
N GLN A 71 -14.83 -3.07 -8.47
CA GLN A 71 -14.51 -2.22 -9.61
C GLN A 71 -15.25 -0.88 -9.57
N GLU A 72 -16.55 -0.88 -9.28
CA GLU A 72 -17.36 0.34 -9.19
C GLU A 72 -16.89 1.23 -8.02
N VAL A 73 -16.59 0.62 -6.86
CA VAL A 73 -16.01 1.32 -5.71
C VAL A 73 -14.66 1.95 -6.07
N ALA A 74 -13.79 1.19 -6.73
CA ALA A 74 -12.48 1.67 -7.16
C ALA A 74 -12.61 2.83 -8.16
N TYR A 75 -13.55 2.74 -9.09
CA TYR A 75 -13.83 3.80 -10.06
C TYR A 75 -14.35 5.06 -9.37
N ARG A 76 -15.32 4.95 -8.45
CA ARG A 76 -15.82 6.09 -7.68
C ARG A 76 -14.71 6.78 -6.89
N LYS A 77 -13.89 6.00 -6.18
CA LYS A 77 -12.74 6.53 -5.43
C LYS A 77 -11.70 7.17 -6.34
N ALA A 78 -11.41 6.57 -7.49
CA ALA A 78 -10.48 7.14 -8.47
C ALA A 78 -10.99 8.48 -9.01
N LYS A 79 -12.29 8.60 -9.27
CA LYS A 79 -12.92 9.86 -9.68
C LYS A 79 -12.81 10.93 -8.60
N GLN A 80 -13.15 10.60 -7.35
CA GLN A 80 -13.00 11.52 -6.20
C GLN A 80 -11.56 12.04 -6.08
N LEU A 81 -10.56 11.17 -6.24
CA LEU A 81 -9.16 11.58 -6.20
C LEU A 81 -8.79 12.54 -7.33
N LEU A 82 -9.34 12.38 -8.54
CA LEU A 82 -9.10 13.32 -9.63
C LEU A 82 -9.75 14.68 -9.33
N ASP A 83 -10.96 14.68 -8.80
CA ASP A 83 -11.69 15.89 -8.43
C ASP A 83 -10.94 16.67 -7.31
N ASP A 84 -10.43 15.97 -6.29
CA ASP A 84 -9.62 16.54 -5.22
C ASP A 84 -8.33 17.20 -5.76
N LEU A 85 -7.63 16.52 -6.67
CA LEU A 85 -6.41 17.05 -7.30
C LEU A 85 -6.70 18.31 -8.15
N GLN A 86 -7.83 18.32 -8.86
CA GLN A 86 -8.27 19.47 -9.65
C GLN A 86 -8.67 20.65 -8.76
N ALA A 87 -9.27 20.39 -7.59
CA ALA A 87 -9.64 21.41 -6.63
C ALA A 87 -8.41 22.04 -5.95
N GLU A 88 -7.39 21.25 -5.60
CA GLU A 88 -6.13 21.77 -5.06
C GLU A 88 -5.44 22.72 -6.05
N GLN A 89 -5.38 22.37 -7.34
CA GLN A 89 -4.74 23.20 -8.36
C GLN A 89 -5.45 24.53 -8.63
N GLN A 90 -6.79 24.53 -8.70
CA GLN A 90 -7.57 25.77 -8.85
C GLN A 90 -7.34 26.78 -7.72
N ASN A 91 -7.13 26.29 -6.51
CA ASN A 91 -6.95 27.14 -5.34
C ASN A 91 -5.56 27.78 -5.31
N GLU A 92 -4.55 27.13 -5.91
CA GLU A 92 -3.17 27.60 -5.94
C GLU A 92 -2.89 28.54 -7.11
N GLU A 93 -3.45 28.28 -8.29
CA GLU A 93 -3.17 29.03 -9.51
C GLU A 93 -4.49 29.34 -10.24
N GLY A 94 -4.90 30.61 -10.26
CA GLY A 94 -6.11 31.08 -10.95
C GLY A 94 -6.08 30.98 -12.49
N GLU A 95 -5.33 30.03 -13.04
CA GLU A 95 -5.18 29.74 -14.46
C GLU A 95 -5.91 28.44 -14.87
N SER A 96 -6.13 28.27 -16.18
CA SER A 96 -6.83 27.12 -16.72
C SER A 96 -6.11 25.81 -16.43
N TYR A 97 -6.83 24.83 -15.88
CA TYR A 97 -6.36 23.49 -15.56
C TYR A 97 -5.45 22.86 -16.62
N ASP A 98 -4.17 22.69 -16.28
CA ASP A 98 -3.25 21.90 -17.08
C ASP A 98 -3.29 20.43 -16.64
N ASN A 99 -4.00 19.62 -17.44
CA ASN A 99 -4.04 18.17 -17.26
C ASN A 99 -2.63 17.54 -17.18
N GLU A 100 -1.63 18.15 -17.81
CA GLU A 100 -0.24 17.69 -17.76
C GLU A 100 0.32 17.70 -16.33
N VAL A 101 0.02 18.72 -15.52
CA VAL A 101 0.45 18.83 -14.12
C VAL A 101 -0.16 17.71 -13.28
N ILE A 102 -1.45 17.41 -13.48
CA ILE A 102 -2.13 16.29 -12.79
C ILE A 102 -1.48 14.97 -13.18
N THR A 103 -1.19 14.76 -14.46
CA THR A 103 -0.55 13.51 -14.91
C THR A 103 0.85 13.34 -14.35
N HIS A 104 1.60 14.44 -14.18
CA HIS A 104 2.91 14.41 -13.54
C HIS A 104 2.80 13.96 -12.08
N ARG A 105 1.90 14.59 -11.32
CA ARG A 105 1.67 14.25 -9.90
C ARG A 105 1.20 12.81 -9.71
N LEU A 106 0.26 12.34 -10.54
CA LEU A 106 -0.21 10.95 -10.51
C LEU A 106 0.91 9.96 -10.83
N ARG A 107 1.80 10.28 -11.78
CA ARG A 107 2.98 9.46 -12.08
C ARG A 107 3.91 9.39 -10.87
N ASP A 108 4.21 10.52 -10.23
CA ASP A 108 5.06 10.55 -9.05
C ASP A 108 4.45 9.75 -7.89
N ASP A 109 3.15 9.89 -7.65
CA ASP A 109 2.43 9.10 -6.63
C ASP A 109 2.45 7.60 -6.94
N ALA A 110 2.27 7.21 -8.20
CA ALA A 110 2.39 5.82 -8.62
C ALA A 110 3.82 5.29 -8.41
N LEU A 111 4.85 6.06 -8.75
CA LEU A 111 6.25 5.70 -8.54
C LEU A 111 6.64 5.64 -7.05
N SER A 112 6.04 6.50 -6.21
CA SER A 112 6.25 6.48 -4.76
C SER A 112 5.76 5.17 -4.14
N LYS A 113 4.63 4.63 -4.62
CA LYS A 113 4.05 3.36 -4.17
C LYS A 113 4.86 2.14 -4.64
N VAL A 114 5.51 2.25 -5.79
CA VAL A 114 6.33 1.17 -6.39
C VAL A 114 7.78 1.17 -5.85
N ALA A 115 8.10 2.03 -4.87
CA ALA A 115 9.43 2.19 -4.26
C ALA A 115 10.55 2.58 -5.25
N THR A 116 10.19 3.05 -6.44
CA THR A 116 11.14 3.47 -7.48
C THR A 116 11.43 4.97 -7.45
N LEU A 117 10.62 5.77 -6.74
CA LEU A 117 10.82 7.21 -6.65
C LEU A 117 11.89 7.57 -5.61
N HIS A 118 13.01 8.13 -6.07
CA HIS A 118 14.04 8.69 -5.20
C HIS A 118 13.74 10.17 -4.91
N ARG A 119 13.42 10.52 -3.66
CA ARG A 119 13.18 11.91 -3.25
C ARG A 119 14.50 12.60 -2.85
N LYS A 120 14.85 13.72 -3.50
CA LYS A 120 16.04 14.53 -3.19
C LYS A 120 15.76 15.50 -2.03
N VAL A 121 15.70 14.98 -0.80
CA VAL A 121 15.37 15.80 0.40
C VAL A 121 16.61 16.46 1.02
N ALA A 122 17.81 16.03 0.64
CA ALA A 122 19.04 16.40 1.33
C ALA A 122 19.37 17.91 1.28
N GLU A 123 18.93 18.61 0.23
CA GLU A 123 19.20 20.04 0.03
C GLU A 123 18.30 20.95 0.89
N GLU A 124 17.09 20.47 1.22
CA GLU A 124 16.07 21.26 1.92
C GLU A 124 16.17 21.13 3.46
N VAL A 125 16.75 20.04 3.97
CA VAL A 125 16.76 19.74 5.41
C VAL A 125 17.79 20.61 6.13
N ARG A 126 17.30 21.51 6.99
CA ARG A 126 18.14 22.24 7.96
C ARG A 126 18.40 21.34 9.17
N LEU A 127 19.67 21.01 9.42
CA LEU A 127 20.11 20.14 10.51
C LEU A 127 20.23 20.86 11.88
N SER A 128 19.34 21.81 12.17
CA SER A 128 19.28 22.42 13.51
C SER A 128 18.48 21.51 14.45
N GLY A 129 19.16 20.69 15.24
CA GLY A 129 18.51 19.66 16.07
C GLY A 129 18.74 19.86 17.57
N THR A 130 17.65 19.91 18.33
CA THR A 130 17.66 19.61 19.77
C THR A 130 17.59 18.09 19.95
N ALA A 131 18.53 17.51 20.70
CA ALA A 131 18.54 16.09 20.98
C ALA A 131 17.77 15.79 22.27
N ILE A 132 16.70 15.01 22.19
CA ILE A 132 15.96 14.53 23.36
C ILE A 132 16.52 13.16 23.74
N GLN A 133 16.99 13.02 24.97
CA GLN A 133 17.46 11.74 25.51
C GLN A 133 16.37 11.12 26.39
N TYR A 134 16.01 9.88 26.09
CA TYR A 134 15.06 9.10 26.89
C TYR A 134 15.63 7.70 27.15
N LYS A 135 15.73 7.32 28.43
CA LYS A 135 16.23 6.00 28.84
C LYS A 135 15.06 5.12 29.27
N ALA A 136 14.52 4.38 28.30
CA ALA A 136 13.39 3.47 28.51
C ALA A 136 13.80 2.10 29.06
N HIS A 137 14.99 1.62 28.68
CA HIS A 137 15.41 0.24 28.88
C HIS A 137 16.60 0.13 29.84
N ARG A 138 16.71 -1.04 30.49
CA ARG A 138 17.83 -1.33 31.39
C ARG A 138 19.08 -1.74 30.62
N TYR A 139 18.91 -2.50 29.53
CA TYR A 139 19.99 -2.93 28.65
C TYR A 139 19.97 -2.19 27.30
N SER A 140 20.87 -2.59 26.40
CA SER A 140 20.99 -1.99 25.07
C SER A 140 19.70 -2.20 24.25
N THR A 141 19.22 -1.10 23.66
CA THR A 141 18.20 -1.14 22.60
C THR A 141 18.68 -1.96 21.42
N VAL A 142 17.77 -2.77 20.87
CA VAL A 142 18.03 -3.68 19.75
C VAL A 142 17.38 -3.18 18.47
N ALA A 143 16.14 -2.67 18.58
CA ALA A 143 15.37 -2.18 17.44
C ALA A 143 14.47 -1.02 17.86
N VAL A 144 14.20 -0.14 16.89
CA VAL A 144 13.28 1.00 17.04
C VAL A 144 12.41 1.09 15.79
N VAL A 145 11.13 1.37 15.97
CA VAL A 145 10.16 1.59 14.89
C VAL A 145 9.39 2.88 15.18
N ILE A 146 9.21 3.70 14.16
CA ILE A 146 8.42 4.93 14.22
C ILE A 146 7.10 4.66 13.51
N SER A 147 5.98 5.10 14.10
CA SER A 147 4.67 5.00 13.47
C SER A 147 4.57 5.91 12.24
N HIS A 148 3.72 5.53 11.28
CA HIS A 148 3.54 6.31 10.05
C HIS A 148 3.04 7.74 10.31
N ASP A 149 2.25 7.94 11.37
CA ASP A 149 1.77 9.26 11.82
C ASP A 149 2.83 10.08 12.58
N GLY A 150 4.01 9.49 12.84
CA GLY A 150 5.10 10.12 13.59
C GLY A 150 4.77 10.44 15.05
N ARG A 151 3.70 9.88 15.61
CA ARG A 151 3.25 10.16 16.99
C ARG A 151 3.84 9.22 18.02
N TYR A 152 4.22 8.02 17.60
CA TYR A 152 4.70 6.99 18.49
C TYR A 152 6.05 6.44 18.04
N VAL A 153 6.88 6.15 19.02
CA VAL A 153 8.12 5.37 18.84
C VAL A 153 8.02 4.15 19.71
N VAL A 154 8.26 2.99 19.10
CA VAL A 154 8.33 1.73 19.81
C VAL A 154 9.77 1.24 19.77
N SER A 155 10.30 0.86 20.93
CA SER A 155 11.66 0.37 21.07
C SER A 155 11.68 -0.96 21.83
N CYS A 156 12.61 -1.82 21.44
CA CYS A 156 12.81 -3.16 22.02
C CYS A 156 14.25 -3.29 22.52
N SER A 157 14.45 -4.03 23.61
CA SER A 157 15.75 -4.19 24.27
C SER A 157 16.06 -5.64 24.66
N LYS A 158 17.34 -5.90 24.97
CA LYS A 158 17.83 -7.22 25.41
C LYS A 158 17.31 -7.67 26.78
N ASP A 159 16.67 -6.79 27.54
CA ASP A 159 15.94 -7.12 28.78
C ASP A 159 14.56 -7.75 28.52
N ALA A 160 14.25 -8.09 27.26
CA ALA A 160 12.95 -8.59 26.84
C ALA A 160 11.79 -7.63 27.14
N THR A 161 12.09 -6.32 27.17
CA THR A 161 11.08 -5.26 27.33
C THR A 161 10.79 -4.54 26.03
N VAL A 162 9.56 -4.06 25.91
CA VAL A 162 9.09 -3.20 24.81
C VAL A 162 8.57 -1.91 25.41
N ALA A 163 9.08 -0.78 24.95
CA ALA A 163 8.67 0.55 25.39
C ALA A 163 7.96 1.28 24.25
N LYS A 164 6.77 1.82 24.54
CA LYS A 164 6.01 2.70 23.65
C LYS A 164 6.07 4.13 24.17
N CYS A 165 6.66 5.02 23.41
CA CYS A 165 6.76 6.45 23.71
C CYS A 165 5.84 7.25 22.79
N LYS A 166 5.18 8.26 23.34
CA LYS A 166 4.37 9.22 22.58
C LYS A 166 5.16 10.53 22.45
N PHE A 167 5.30 11.03 21.23
CA PHE A 167 5.79 12.39 21.02
C PHE A 167 4.70 13.37 21.44
N ILE A 168 5.05 14.29 22.34
CA ILE A 168 4.25 15.47 22.64
C ILE A 168 4.84 16.58 21.77
N ARG A 169 4.00 17.13 20.89
CA ARG A 169 4.36 18.23 19.99
C ARG A 169 4.21 19.56 20.69
#